data_AF-A0A7Y8WU06-F1
#
_entry.id   AF-A0A7Y8WU06-F1
#
_cell.length_a   1.000
_cell.length_b   1.000
_cell.length_c   1.000
_cell.angle_alpha   90.00
_cell.angle_beta   90.00
_cell.angle_gamma   90.00
#
_symmetry.space_group_name_H-M   'P 1'
#
loop_
_entity.id
_entity.type
_entity.pdbx_description
1 polymer ?
#
loop_
_entity_poly.entity_id
_entity_poly.type
_entity_poly.pdbx_seq_one_letter_code
_entity_poly.pdbx_strand_id
1 'polypeptide(L)'
;MDRKETTAGLARLEGYLMSQTALQEAATAGETFARCFSWLGPHEQDEIARRFADHHLALRKQMLRAAIDRAHELRGEYGHRYAVLRRRTVAVALGAVVAVTAAAVGMSITVLR
;
A
#
# COMPACT_ATOMS: atom_id res chain seq x y z
N MET A 1 23.77 -3.35 12.56
CA MET A 1 22.88 -2.66 11.61
C MET A 1 21.45 -3.05 11.96
N ASP A 2 20.64 -2.07 12.36
CA ASP A 2 19.29 -2.29 12.91
C ASP A 2 18.29 -2.67 11.80
N ARG A 3 17.40 -3.64 12.06
CA ARG A 3 16.43 -4.13 11.06
C ARG A 3 15.52 -3.01 10.56
N LYS A 4 15.13 -2.09 11.45
CA LYS A 4 14.27 -0.95 11.11
C LYS A 4 14.96 0.02 10.16
N GLU A 5 16.26 0.23 10.34
CA GLU A 5 17.08 1.07 9.48
C GLU A 5 17.19 0.49 8.07
N THR A 6 17.43 -0.82 7.94
CA THR A 6 17.42 -1.51 6.64
C THR A 6 16.07 -1.41 5.94
N THR A 7 14.96 -1.62 6.64
CA THR A 7 13.62 -1.50 6.04
C THR A 7 13.31 -0.08 5.59
N ALA A 8 13.67 0.93 6.38
CA ALA A 8 13.50 2.34 6.00
C ALA A 8 14.36 2.73 4.80
N GLY A 9 15.60 2.22 4.73
CA GLY A 9 16.49 2.41 3.60
C GLY A 9 15.94 1.80 2.30
N LEU A 10 15.45 0.55 2.37
CA LEU A 10 14.83 -0.12 1.23
C LEU A 10 13.59 0.62 0.72
N ALA A 11 12.69 1.05 1.62
CA ALA A 11 11.50 1.80 1.23
C ALA A 11 11.83 3.12 0.53
N ARG A 12 12.90 3.82 0.97
CA ARG A 12 13.36 5.04 0.32
C ARG A 12 13.93 4.78 -1.07
N LEU A 13 14.73 3.71 -1.21
CA LEU A 13 15.28 3.32 -2.50
C LEU A 13 14.18 2.92 -3.48
N GLU A 14 13.21 2.13 -3.04
CA GLU A 14 12.04 1.74 -3.84
C GLU A 14 11.26 2.98 -4.32
N GLY A 15 10.98 3.93 -3.42
CA GLY A 15 10.32 5.18 -3.78
C GLY A 15 11.11 6.01 -4.79
N TYR A 16 12.43 6.05 -4.66
CA TYR A 16 13.30 6.71 -5.63
C TYR A 16 13.26 6.03 -7.01
N LEU A 17 13.37 4.70 -7.04
CA LEU A 17 13.32 3.91 -8.28
C LEU A 17 11.97 4.09 -8.97
N MET A 18 10.86 3.98 -8.25
CA MET A 18 9.52 4.25 -8.78
C MET A 18 9.40 5.65 -9.37
N SER A 19 9.96 6.66 -8.69
CA SER A 19 9.95 8.04 -9.20
C SER A 19 10.77 8.18 -10.49
N GLN A 20 11.95 7.55 -10.57
CA GLN A 20 12.75 7.58 -11.78
C GLN A 20 12.05 6.87 -12.94
N THR A 21 11.47 5.70 -12.70
CA THR A 21 10.70 4.98 -13.72
C THR A 21 9.52 5.82 -14.22
N ALA A 22 8.78 6.47 -13.32
CA ALA A 22 7.66 7.32 -13.72
C ALA A 22 8.08 8.53 -14.56
N LEU A 23 9.24 9.14 -14.28
CA LEU A 23 9.80 10.23 -15.09
C LEU A 23 10.18 9.74 -16.49
N GLN A 24 10.86 8.59 -16.58
CA GLN A 24 11.26 8.03 -17.86
C GLN A 24 10.05 7.64 -18.71
N GLU A 25 9.05 7.00 -18.11
CA GLU A 25 7.81 6.63 -18.80
C GLU A 25 7.05 7.85 -19.30
N ALA A 26 6.98 8.93 -18.50
CA ALA A 26 6.34 10.17 -18.93
C ALA A 26 7.07 10.81 -20.12
N ALA A 27 8.41 10.85 -20.11
CA ALA A 27 9.22 11.35 -21.22
C ALA A 27 9.00 10.51 -22.49
N THR A 28 9.10 9.18 -22.39
CA THR A 28 8.86 8.27 -23.53
C THR A 28 7.43 8.40 -24.08
N ALA A 29 6.43 8.55 -23.22
CA ALA A 29 5.05 8.77 -23.63
C ALA A 29 4.89 10.11 -24.37
N GLY A 30 5.52 11.18 -23.88
CA GLY A 30 5.56 12.48 -24.53
C GLY A 30 6.19 12.44 -25.91
N GLU A 31 7.37 11.85 -26.05
CA GLU A 31 8.03 11.66 -27.35
C GLU A 31 7.17 10.84 -28.31
N THR A 32 6.57 9.75 -27.83
CA THR A 32 5.70 8.89 -28.65
C THR A 32 4.48 9.65 -29.15
N PHE A 33 3.88 10.47 -28.28
CA PHE A 33 2.75 11.31 -28.64
C PHE A 33 3.15 12.41 -29.64
N ALA A 34 4.27 13.09 -29.41
CA ALA A 34 4.76 14.14 -30.30
C ALA A 34 5.10 13.61 -31.72
N ARG A 35 5.62 12.39 -31.83
CA ARG A 35 5.88 11.74 -33.12
C ARG A 35 4.63 11.51 -33.97
N CYS A 36 3.43 11.51 -33.39
CA CYS A 36 2.18 11.46 -34.15
C CYS A 36 1.94 12.73 -34.98
N PHE A 37 2.60 13.84 -34.65
CA PHE A 37 2.46 15.13 -35.31
C PHE A 37 3.57 15.34 -36.35
N SER A 38 3.68 14.42 -37.33
CA SER A 38 4.78 14.41 -38.32
C SER A 38 4.84 15.64 -39.24
N TRP A 39 3.79 16.46 -39.28
CA TRP A 39 3.73 17.72 -40.01
C TRP A 39 4.32 18.91 -39.25
N LEU A 40 4.64 18.75 -37.96
CA LEU A 40 5.31 19.76 -37.15
C LEU A 40 6.83 19.63 -37.24
N GLY A 41 7.54 20.74 -37.08
CA GLY A 41 8.99 20.74 -37.01
C GLY A 41 9.50 20.10 -35.70
N PRO A 42 10.80 19.74 -35.65
CA PRO A 42 11.38 19.08 -34.47
C PRO A 42 11.24 19.89 -33.19
N HIS A 43 11.34 21.22 -33.28
CA HIS A 43 11.22 22.11 -32.12
C HIS A 43 9.81 22.11 -31.54
N GLU A 44 8.77 22.18 -32.39
CA GLU A 44 7.39 22.10 -31.93
C GLU A 44 7.05 20.71 -31.35
N GLN A 45 7.57 19.64 -31.96
CA GLN A 45 7.40 18.28 -31.44
C GLN A 45 8.04 18.13 -30.05
N ASP A 46 9.26 18.65 -29.84
CA ASP A 46 9.93 18.64 -28.54
C ASP A 46 9.15 19.40 -27.47
N GLU A 47 8.57 20.55 -27.81
CA GLU A 47 7.74 21.33 -26.88
C GLU A 47 6.47 20.57 -26.49
N ILE A 48 5.79 19.94 -27.45
CA ILE A 48 4.63 19.08 -27.20
C ILE A 48 5.01 17.89 -26.33
N ALA A 49 6.13 17.22 -26.63
CA ALA A 49 6.61 16.08 -25.85
C ALA A 49 6.82 16.45 -24.39
N ARG A 50 7.49 17.57 -24.11
CA ARG A 50 7.73 18.07 -22.75
C ARG A 50 6.42 18.38 -22.01
N ARG A 51 5.52 19.14 -22.64
CA ARG A 51 4.22 19.49 -22.03
C ARG A 51 3.35 18.26 -21.76
N PHE A 52 3.35 17.31 -22.69
CA PHE A 52 2.62 16.05 -22.50
C PHE A 52 3.22 15.25 -21.35
N ALA A 53 4.54 15.11 -21.28
CA ALA A 53 5.22 14.40 -20.20
C ALA A 53 4.88 15.00 -18.82
N ASP A 54 4.92 16.33 -18.69
CA ASP A 54 4.55 17.02 -17.46
C ASP A 54 3.09 16.76 -17.06
N HIS A 55 2.17 16.87 -18.02
CA HIS A 55 0.76 16.59 -17.80
C HIS A 55 0.51 15.11 -17.41
N HIS A 56 1.13 14.18 -18.13
CA HIS A 56 1.02 12.75 -17.88
C HIS A 56 1.53 12.39 -16.48
N LEU A 57 2.65 12.97 -16.07
CA LEU A 57 3.20 12.79 -14.73
C LEU A 57 2.29 13.38 -13.65
N ALA A 58 1.70 14.56 -13.89
CA ALA A 58 0.75 15.18 -12.96
C ALA A 58 -0.50 14.30 -12.77
N LEU A 59 -1.06 13.77 -13.86
CA LEU A 59 -2.21 12.86 -13.81
C LEU A 59 -1.86 11.57 -13.06
N ARG A 60 -0.71 10.95 -13.33
CA ARG A 60 -0.24 9.77 -12.59
C ARG A 60 -0.12 10.04 -11.10
N LYS A 61 0.46 11.18 -10.71
CA LYS A 61 0.56 11.59 -9.30
C LYS A 61 -0.82 11.73 -8.65
N GLN A 62 -1.79 12.28 -9.37
CA GLN A 62 -3.16 12.40 -8.88
C GLN A 62 -3.82 11.02 -8.68
N MET A 63 -3.70 10.12 -9.66
CA MET A 63 -4.25 8.76 -9.57
C MET A 63 -3.60 7.97 -8.43
N LEU A 64 -2.28 8.10 -8.25
CA LEU A 64 -1.57 7.47 -7.13
C LEU A 64 -2.06 7.98 -5.78
N ARG A 65 -2.25 9.30 -5.62
CA ARG A 65 -2.80 9.89 -4.39
C ARG A 65 -4.20 9.36 -4.11
N ALA A 66 -5.08 9.35 -5.11
CA ALA A 66 -6.43 8.80 -4.97
C ALA A 66 -6.41 7.32 -4.55
N ALA A 67 -5.50 6.51 -5.11
CA ALA A 67 -5.33 5.11 -4.72
C ALA A 67 -4.83 4.97 -3.27
N ILE A 68 -3.88 5.81 -2.85
CA ILE A 68 -3.39 5.85 -1.46
C ILE A 68 -4.51 6.24 -0.51
N ASP A 69 -5.26 7.29 -0.82
CA ASP A 69 -6.38 7.77 0.00
C ASP A 69 -7.44 6.68 0.13
N ARG A 70 -7.79 6.01 -0.98
CA ARG A 70 -8.73 4.89 -0.97
C ARG A 70 -8.22 3.71 -0.17
N ALA A 71 -6.93 3.39 -0.27
CA ALA A 71 -6.31 2.33 0.52
C ALA A 71 -6.32 2.65 2.02
N HIS A 72 -6.14 3.92 2.40
CA HIS A 72 -6.26 4.37 3.78
C HIS A 72 -7.70 4.30 4.29
N GLU A 73 -8.66 4.73 3.48
CA GLU A 73 -10.09 4.63 3.79
C GLU A 73 -10.50 3.17 4.02
N LEU A 74 -10.14 2.27 3.10
CA LEU A 74 -10.36 0.83 3.22
C LEU A 74 -9.66 0.27 4.47
N ARG A 75 -8.39 0.63 4.72
CA ARG A 75 -7.68 0.18 5.92
C ARG A 75 -8.36 0.66 7.20
N GLY A 76 -8.92 1.87 7.22
CA GLY A 76 -9.69 2.38 8.35
C GLY A 76 -10.98 1.59 8.56
N GLU A 77 -11.79 1.45 7.51
CA GLU A 77 -13.09 0.78 7.55
C GLU A 77 -12.96 -0.70 7.94
N TYR A 78 -12.02 -1.41 7.31
CA TYR A 78 -11.80 -2.83 7.56
C TYR A 78 -10.93 -3.09 8.79
N GLY A 79 -9.99 -2.19 9.12
CA GLY A 79 -9.15 -2.31 10.31
C GLY A 79 -9.97 -2.29 11.59
N HIS A 80 -10.99 -1.43 11.66
CA HIS A 80 -11.91 -1.40 12.80
C HIS A 80 -12.70 -2.70 12.93
N ARG A 81 -13.30 -3.18 11.84
CA ARG A 81 -14.06 -4.45 11.82
C ARG A 81 -13.17 -5.64 12.20
N TYR A 82 -11.95 -5.70 11.66
CA TYR A 82 -10.99 -6.75 12.00
C TYR A 82 -10.56 -6.69 13.47
N ALA A 83 -10.31 -5.50 14.01
CA ALA A 83 -9.95 -5.34 15.42
C ALA A 83 -11.07 -5.82 16.35
N VAL A 84 -12.33 -5.51 16.04
CA VAL A 84 -13.50 -6.00 16.79
C VAL A 84 -13.61 -7.52 16.71
N LEU A 85 -13.53 -8.09 15.51
CA LEU A 85 -13.61 -9.54 15.34
C LEU A 85 -12.46 -10.25 16.06
N ARG A 86 -11.23 -9.76 15.90
CA ARG A 86 -10.04 -10.28 16.59
C ARG A 86 -10.21 -10.24 18.10
N ARG A 87 -10.73 -9.15 18.66
CA ARG A 87 -11.00 -9.06 20.11
C ARG A 87 -12.03 -10.09 20.56
N ARG A 88 -13.12 -10.27 19.81
CA ARG A 88 -14.15 -11.27 20.12
C ARG A 88 -13.59 -12.70 20.05
N THR A 89 -12.86 -13.02 18.99
CA THR A 89 -12.25 -14.36 18.83
C THR A 89 -11.24 -14.65 19.94
N VAL A 90 -10.38 -13.68 20.28
CA VAL A 90 -9.43 -13.83 21.39
C VAL A 90 -10.17 -13.97 22.73
N ALA A 91 -11.22 -13.19 22.99
CA ALA A 91 -12.00 -13.31 24.22
C ALA A 91 -12.69 -14.67 24.34
N VAL A 92 -13.28 -15.18 23.25
CA VAL A 92 -13.90 -16.51 23.22
C VAL A 92 -12.86 -17.61 23.41
N ALA A 93 -11.71 -17.52 22.75
CA ALA A 93 -10.63 -18.48 22.91
C ALA A 93 -10.10 -18.50 24.35
N LEU A 94 -9.88 -17.33 24.96
CA LEU A 94 -9.48 -17.22 26.37
C LEU A 94 -10.56 -17.79 27.30
N GLY A 95 -11.83 -17.47 27.06
CA GLY A 95 -12.95 -18.03 27.83
C GLY A 95 -13.03 -19.54 27.75
N ALA A 96 -12.82 -20.12 26.56
CA ALA A 96 -12.78 -21.56 26.37
C ALA A 96 -11.60 -22.21 27.12
N VAL A 97 -10.41 -21.61 27.06
CA VAL A 97 -9.24 -22.08 27.83
C VAL A 97 -9.54 -22.07 29.33
N VAL A 98 -10.08 -20.97 29.86
CA VAL A 98 -10.43 -20.86 31.29
C VAL A 98 -11.47 -21.90 31.69
N ALA A 99 -12.51 -22.10 30.87
CA ALA A 99 -13.55 -23.10 31.14
C ALA A 99 -13.00 -24.53 31.16
N VAL A 100 -12.14 -24.89 30.20
CA VAL A 100 -11.49 -26.20 30.15
C VAL A 100 -10.58 -26.40 31.36
N THR A 101 -9.78 -25.41 31.73
CA THR A 101 -8.92 -25.50 32.91
C THR A 101 -9.70 -25.62 34.21
N ALA A 102 -10.82 -24.88 34.34
CA ALA A 102 -11.67 -24.96 35.52
C ALA A 102 -12.36 -26.33 35.65
N ALA A 103 -12.85 -26.88 34.53
CA ALA A 103 -13.43 -28.22 34.50
C ALA A 103 -12.41 -29.31 34.87
N ALA A 104 -11.18 -29.21 34.34
CA ALA A 104 -10.10 -30.14 34.67
C ALA A 104 -9.74 -30.09 36.17
N VAL A 105 -9.58 -28.90 36.74
CA VAL A 105 -9.28 -28.72 38.17
C VAL A 105 -10.43 -29.22 39.04
N GLY A 106 -11.68 -28.90 38.70
CA GLY A 106 -12.86 -29.39 39.41
C GLY A 106 -12.96 -30.91 39.41
N MET A 107 -12.66 -31.55 38.29
CA MET A 107 -12.59 -33.01 38.18
C MET A 107 -11.45 -33.58 39.04
N SER A 108 -10.26 -32.98 39.03
CA SER A 108 -9.15 -33.41 39.90
C SER A 108 -9.48 -33.30 41.38
N ILE A 109 -10.16 -32.23 41.82
CA ILE A 109 -10.60 -32.05 43.21
C ILE A 109 -11.66 -33.09 43.58
N THR A 110 -12.57 -33.41 42.66
CA THR A 110 -13.64 -34.40 42.91
C THR A 110 -13.09 -35.82 43.00
N VAL A 111 -12.06 -36.15 42.22
CA VAL A 111 -11.41 -37.49 42.24
C VAL A 111 -10.52 -37.69 43.47
N LEU A 112 -9.96 -36.63 44.04
CA LEU A 112 -9.06 -36.70 45.19
C LEU A 112 -9.79 -36.70 46.56
N ARG A 113 -11.12 -36.51 46.55
CA ARG A 113 -11.96 -36.35 47.74
C ARG A 113 -12.83 -37.58 47.96
#